data_AF-A0A526MHG9-F1
#
_entry.id   AF-A0A526MHG9-F1
#
_cell.length_a   1.000
_cell.length_b   1.000
_cell.length_c   1.000
_cell.angle_alpha   90.00
_cell.angle_beta   90.00
_cell.angle_gamma   90.00
#
_symmetry.space_group_name_H-M   'P 1'
#
loop_
_entity.id
_entity.type
_entity.pdbx_description
1 polymer ?
#
loop_
_entity_poly.entity_id
_entity_poly.type
_entity_poly.pdbx_seq_one_letter_code
_entity_poly.pdbx_strand_id
1 'polypeptide(L)'
;MTIPTLADYMQFVEGRMEAACGEMDPELALSLSTVFTTTTVSETDLFNFIAYSQGCHALAEACRKRGDHNNAGFFHALGQDLLSKAANALADLMAIGIQQAGMVRH
;
A
#
# COMPACT_ATOMS: atom_id res chain seq x y z
N MET A 1 12.81 21.80 11.00
CA MET A 1 12.03 20.95 10.08
C MET A 1 12.76 19.63 10.01
N THR A 2 12.18 18.56 10.55
CA THR A 2 12.76 17.20 10.49
C THR A 2 12.46 16.56 9.13
N ILE A 3 13.40 15.80 8.60
CA ILE A 3 13.18 15.03 7.37
C ILE A 3 12.19 13.90 7.69
N PRO A 4 11.08 13.76 6.95
CA PRO A 4 10.08 12.73 7.22
C PRO A 4 10.66 11.33 7.02
N THR A 5 10.30 10.43 7.92
CA THR A 5 10.66 9.01 7.90
C THR A 5 9.62 8.18 7.16
N LEU A 6 9.94 6.92 6.87
CA LEU A 6 8.97 5.97 6.33
C LEU A 6 7.77 5.77 7.28
N ALA A 7 8.00 5.77 8.59
CA ALA A 7 6.93 5.67 9.57
C ALA A 7 5.99 6.88 9.52
N ASP A 8 6.55 8.09 9.36
CA ASP A 8 5.75 9.31 9.18
C ASP A 8 4.89 9.24 7.92
N TYR A 9 5.46 8.71 6.83
CA TYR A 9 4.71 8.50 5.58
C TYR A 9 3.58 7.48 5.74
N MET A 10 3.84 6.34 6.39
CA MET A 10 2.83 5.32 6.63
C MET A 10 1.67 5.85 7.49
N GLN A 11 1.98 6.59 8.56
CA GLN A 11 0.95 7.24 9.39
C GLN A 11 0.15 8.29 8.61
N PHE A 12 0.81 9.05 7.74
CA PHE A 12 0.13 10.02 6.89
C PHE A 12 -0.87 9.36 5.93
N VAL A 13 -0.48 8.28 5.25
CA VAL A 13 -1.36 7.54 4.34
C VAL A 13 -2.51 6.89 5.12
N GLU A 14 -2.22 6.27 6.26
CA GLU A 14 -3.23 5.65 7.13
C GLU A 14 -4.29 6.66 7.57
N GLY A 15 -3.88 7.82 8.11
CA GLY A 15 -4.80 8.85 8.58
C GLY A 15 -5.67 9.43 7.46
N ARG A 16 -5.09 9.64 6.26
CA ARG A 16 -5.86 10.06 5.08
C ARG A 16 -6.91 9.03 4.68
N MET A 17 -6.52 7.76 4.65
CA MET A 17 -7.40 6.66 4.27
C MET A 17 -8.50 6.42 5.29
N GLU A 18 -8.20 6.46 6.59
CA GLU A 18 -9.21 6.33 7.65
C GLU A 18 -10.28 7.43 7.54
N ALA A 19 -9.85 8.68 7.31
CA ALA A 19 -10.74 9.83 7.15
C ALA A 19 -11.60 9.76 5.88
N ALA A 20 -11.20 8.98 4.87
CA ALA A 20 -11.89 8.86 3.59
C ALA A 20 -13.15 7.99 3.64
N CYS A 21 -13.46 7.35 4.77
CA CYS A 21 -14.69 6.58 4.84
C CYS A 21 -15.90 7.49 4.71
N GLY A 22 -16.73 7.24 3.69
CA GLY A 22 -17.96 7.97 3.37
C GLY A 22 -17.79 9.09 2.34
N GLU A 23 -16.65 9.80 2.35
CA GLU A 23 -16.30 10.74 1.28
C GLU A 23 -14.79 10.69 1.05
N MET A 24 -14.42 10.09 -0.09
CA MET A 24 -13.03 10.00 -0.50
C MET A 24 -12.67 11.20 -1.37
N ASP A 25 -11.61 11.90 -1.00
CA ASP A 25 -11.13 13.01 -1.81
C ASP A 25 -10.58 12.51 -3.17
N PRO A 26 -10.78 13.24 -4.29
CA PRO A 26 -10.37 12.78 -5.61
C PRO A 26 -8.87 12.55 -5.77
N GLU A 27 -8.04 13.28 -5.03
CA GLU A 27 -6.58 13.15 -5.08
C GLU A 27 -6.13 11.84 -4.42
N LEU A 28 -6.75 11.48 -3.29
CA LEU A 28 -6.52 10.20 -2.62
C LEU A 28 -7.01 9.03 -3.47
N ALA A 29 -8.18 9.16 -4.09
CA ALA A 29 -8.71 8.14 -5.00
C ALA A 29 -7.76 7.93 -6.20
N LEU A 30 -7.25 9.01 -6.79
CA LEU A 30 -6.26 8.94 -7.87
C LEU A 30 -4.95 8.30 -7.39
N SER A 31 -4.48 8.66 -6.21
CA SER A 31 -3.23 8.13 -5.65
C SER A 31 -3.35 6.62 -5.36
N LEU A 32 -4.44 6.19 -4.73
CA LEU A 32 -4.76 4.78 -4.50
C LEU A 32 -4.86 4.02 -5.83
N SER A 33 -5.56 4.56 -6.82
CA SER A 33 -5.66 3.96 -8.16
C SER A 33 -4.29 3.84 -8.82
N THR A 34 -3.44 4.87 -8.71
CA THR A 34 -2.09 4.85 -9.29
C THR A 34 -1.25 3.75 -8.66
N VAL A 35 -1.23 3.66 -7.32
CA VAL A 35 -0.53 2.60 -6.60
C VAL A 35 -1.09 1.23 -6.97
N PHE A 36 -2.41 1.07 -6.98
CA PHE A 36 -3.03 -0.22 -7.30
C PHE A 36 -2.77 -0.67 -8.73
N THR A 37 -2.72 0.24 -9.69
CA THR A 37 -2.50 -0.10 -11.11
C THR A 37 -1.03 -0.16 -11.50
N THR A 38 -0.11 0.26 -10.63
CA THR A 38 1.33 0.23 -10.97
C THR A 38 1.80 -1.19 -11.22
N THR A 39 2.64 -1.33 -12.24
CA THR A 39 3.29 -2.58 -12.66
C THR A 39 4.80 -2.51 -12.50
N THR A 40 5.32 -1.42 -11.95
CA THR A 40 6.73 -1.22 -11.68
C THR A 40 7.14 -1.92 -10.39
N VAL A 41 8.40 -2.35 -10.34
CA VAL A 41 9.01 -2.97 -9.15
C VAL A 41 10.21 -2.12 -8.77
N SER A 42 9.95 -1.06 -8.01
CA SER A 42 10.97 -0.23 -7.36
C SER A 42 10.81 -0.28 -5.84
N GLU A 43 11.84 0.13 -5.09
CA GLU A 43 11.74 0.27 -3.63
C GLU A 43 10.60 1.22 -3.23
N THR A 44 10.44 2.32 -3.96
CA THR A 44 9.33 3.28 -3.75
C THR A 44 7.97 2.61 -3.95
N ASP A 45 7.82 1.79 -4.99
CA ASP A 45 6.56 1.07 -5.24
C ASP A 45 6.28 0.04 -4.15
N LEU A 46 7.30 -0.69 -3.69
CA LEU A 46 7.20 -1.60 -2.56
C LEU A 46 6.68 -0.88 -1.31
N PHE A 47 7.27 0.27 -0.96
CA PHE A 47 6.82 1.05 0.19
C PHE A 47 5.39 1.59 0.00
N ASN A 48 5.04 2.03 -1.21
CA ASN A 48 3.68 2.48 -1.52
C ASN A 48 2.67 1.33 -1.38
N PHE A 49 2.99 0.12 -1.84
CA PHE A 49 2.11 -1.05 -1.65
C PHE A 49 1.83 -1.32 -0.17
N ILE A 50 2.87 -1.27 0.66
CA ILE A 50 2.73 -1.48 2.11
C ILE A 50 1.90 -0.37 2.75
N ALA A 51 2.23 0.89 2.47
CA ALA A 51 1.55 2.05 3.07
C ALA A 51 0.07 2.09 2.68
N TYR A 52 -0.26 1.90 1.40
CA TYR A 52 -1.65 1.90 0.94
C TYR A 52 -2.40 0.62 1.33
N SER A 53 -1.72 -0.52 1.50
CA SER A 53 -2.34 -1.73 2.08
C SER A 53 -2.83 -1.46 3.50
N GLN A 54 -1.95 -0.90 4.35
CA GLN A 54 -2.31 -0.50 5.71
C GLN A 54 -3.43 0.54 5.72
N GLY A 55 -3.34 1.56 4.87
CA GLY A 55 -4.40 2.57 4.73
C GLY A 55 -5.75 1.97 4.30
N CYS A 56 -5.76 1.02 3.36
CA CYS A 56 -6.97 0.30 2.97
C CYS A 56 -7.59 -0.48 4.13
N HIS A 57 -6.77 -1.08 4.99
CA HIS A 57 -7.27 -1.78 6.19
C HIS A 57 -7.83 -0.81 7.24
N ALA A 58 -7.20 0.36 7.44
CA ALA A 58 -7.73 1.40 8.31
C ALA A 58 -9.07 1.95 7.80
N LEU A 59 -9.17 2.22 6.49
CA LEU A 59 -10.41 2.63 5.83
C LEU A 59 -11.51 1.55 5.95
N ALA A 60 -11.16 0.28 5.74
CA ALA A 60 -12.08 -0.83 5.92
C ALA A 60 -12.65 -0.88 7.34
N GLU A 61 -11.80 -0.70 8.35
CA GLU A 61 -12.20 -0.65 9.75
C GLU A 61 -13.08 0.57 10.06
N ALA A 62 -12.75 1.75 9.54
CA ALA A 62 -13.57 2.95 9.67
C ALA A 62 -14.97 2.74 9.07
N CYS A 63 -15.06 2.12 7.90
CA CYS A 63 -16.35 1.82 7.26
C CYS A 63 -17.15 0.74 8.00
N ARG A 64 -16.47 -0.27 8.54
CA ARG A 64 -17.11 -1.27 9.42
C ARG A 64 -17.73 -0.60 10.67
N LYS A 65 -17.01 0.32 11.32
CA LYS A 65 -17.50 1.07 12.49
C LYS A 65 -18.73 1.94 12.16
N ARG A 66 -18.89 2.38 10.91
CA ARG A 66 -20.03 3.15 10.43
C ARG A 66 -21.21 2.29 9.92
N GLY A 67 -21.07 0.97 9.92
CA GLY A 67 -22.07 0.04 9.39
C GLY A 67 -22.04 -0.12 7.87
N ASP A 68 -21.05 0.44 7.18
CA ASP A 68 -20.85 0.29 5.74
C ASP A 68 -20.02 -0.97 5.44
N HIS A 69 -20.68 -2.13 5.57
CA HIS A 69 -20.04 -3.43 5.43
C HIS A 69 -19.57 -3.75 4.01
N ASN A 70 -20.21 -3.18 2.99
CA ASN A 70 -19.83 -3.38 1.59
C ASN A 70 -18.50 -2.71 1.30
N ASN A 71 -18.35 -1.42 1.64
CA ASN A 71 -17.09 -0.72 1.46
C ASN A 71 -16.02 -1.28 2.39
N ALA A 72 -16.36 -1.70 3.60
CA ALA A 72 -15.42 -2.40 4.48
C ALA A 72 -14.84 -3.66 3.83
N GLY A 73 -15.69 -4.51 3.24
CA GLY A 73 -15.25 -5.71 2.53
C GLY A 73 -14.39 -5.39 1.31
N PHE A 74 -14.79 -4.39 0.52
CA PHE A 74 -14.04 -3.94 -0.65
C PHE A 74 -12.63 -3.45 -0.29
N PHE A 75 -12.51 -2.51 0.65
CA PHE A 75 -11.21 -1.96 1.05
C PHE A 75 -10.35 -2.99 1.79
N HIS A 76 -10.96 -3.93 2.51
CA HIS A 76 -10.20 -5.04 3.08
C HIS A 76 -9.56 -5.90 1.99
N ALA A 77 -10.32 -6.33 0.97
CA ALA A 77 -9.80 -7.11 -0.14
C ALA A 77 -8.73 -6.34 -0.93
N LEU A 78 -8.96 -5.05 -1.21
CA LEU A 78 -8.00 -4.19 -1.88
C LEU A 78 -6.66 -4.11 -1.12
N GLY A 79 -6.73 -3.99 0.22
CA GLY A 79 -5.55 -4.00 1.07
C GLY A 79 -4.77 -5.32 1.01
N GLN A 80 -5.47 -6.46 0.94
CA GLN A 80 -4.84 -7.78 0.79
C GLN A 80 -4.16 -7.95 -0.59
N ASP A 81 -4.77 -7.43 -1.66
CA ASP A 81 -4.16 -7.43 -2.99
C ASP A 81 -2.88 -6.59 -3.04
N LEU A 82 -2.90 -5.39 -2.43
CA LEU A 82 -1.71 -4.55 -2.30
C LEU A 82 -0.61 -5.22 -1.47
N LEU A 83 -0.95 -5.93 -0.40
CA LEU A 83 0.02 -6.68 0.38
C LEU A 83 0.65 -7.83 -0.43
N SER A 84 -0.16 -8.51 -1.23
CA SER A 84 0.32 -9.55 -2.15
C SER A 84 1.26 -8.97 -3.21
N LYS A 85 0.95 -7.77 -3.73
CA LYS A 85 1.86 -7.02 -4.62
C LYS A 85 3.17 -6.65 -3.93
N ALA A 86 3.12 -6.19 -2.68
CA ALA A 86 4.32 -5.92 -1.89
C ALA A 86 5.20 -7.16 -1.73
N ALA A 87 4.60 -8.32 -1.42
CA ALA A 87 5.34 -9.58 -1.30
C ALA A 87 6.04 -9.98 -2.61
N ASN A 88 5.34 -9.84 -3.74
CA ASN A 88 5.92 -10.12 -5.06
C ASN A 88 7.04 -9.13 -5.42
N ALA A 89 6.82 -7.83 -5.20
CA ALA A 89 7.83 -6.82 -5.44
C ALA A 89 9.10 -7.04 -4.60
N LEU A 90 8.94 -7.45 -3.33
CA LEU A 90 10.06 -7.82 -2.47
C LEU A 90 10.81 -9.04 -3.03
N ALA A 91 10.09 -10.08 -3.46
CA ALA A 91 10.70 -11.27 -4.05
C ALA A 91 11.49 -10.94 -5.33
N ASP A 92 10.95 -10.09 -6.19
CA ASP A 92 11.60 -9.63 -7.41
C ASP A 92 12.85 -8.80 -7.12
N LEU A 93 12.78 -7.86 -6.17
CA LEU A 93 13.95 -7.08 -5.74
C LEU A 93 15.05 -7.96 -5.14
N MET A 94 14.67 -8.98 -4.35
CA MET A 94 15.62 -9.97 -3.84
C MET A 94 16.27 -10.77 -4.97
N ALA A 95 15.49 -11.21 -5.97
CA ALA A 95 16.01 -11.94 -7.12
C ALA A 95 17.02 -11.09 -7.92
N ILE A 96 16.71 -9.81 -8.14
CA ILE A 96 17.64 -8.85 -8.78
C ILE A 96 18.92 -8.71 -7.96
N GLY A 97 18.82 -8.55 -6.64
CA GLY A 97 19.96 -8.45 -5.75
C GLY A 97 20.85 -9.69 -5.78
N ILE A 98 20.26 -10.89 -5.82
CA ILE A 98 20.98 -12.17 -5.95
C ILE A 98 21.71 -12.26 -7.30
N GLN A 99 21.07 -11.84 -8.39
CA GLN A 99 21.67 -11.82 -9.72
C GLN A 99 22.85 -10.84 -9.80
N GLN A 100 22.71 -9.65 -9.21
CA GLN A 100 23.77 -8.63 -9.18
C GLN A 100 24.94 -9.01 -8.27
N ALA A 101 24.69 -9.75 -7.19
CA ALA A 101 25.72 -10.22 -6.25
C ALA A 101 26.59 -11.37 -6.82
N GLY A 102 26.34 -11.83 -8.05
CA GLY A 102 27.17 -12.83 -8.70
C GLY A 102 27.17 -14.20 -8.00
N MET A 103 26.12 -14.54 -7.24
CA MET A 103 25.93 -15.89 -6.69
C MET A 103 25.48 -16.85 -7.81
N VAL A 104 26.31 -17.01 -8.84
CA VAL A 104 26.24 -18.15 -9.73
C VAL A 104 26.63 -19.35 -8.88
N ARG A 105 25.65 -20.24 -8.60
CA ARG A 105 25.93 -21.54 -8.00
C ARG A 105 26.96 -22.26 -8.88
N HIS A 106 28.19 -22.39 -8.38
CA HIS A 106 29.17 -23.35 -8.86
C HIS A 106 28.77 -24.77 -8.45
#